data_AF-A0AAV6BX96-F1
#
_entry.id   AF-A0AAV6BX96-F1
#
_cell.length_a   1.000
_cell.length_b   1.000
_cell.length_c   1.000
_cell.angle_alpha   90.00
_cell.angle_beta   90.00
_cell.angle_gamma   90.00
#
_symmetry.space_group_name_H-M   'P 1'
#
loop_
_entity.id
_entity.type
_entity.pdbx_description
1 polymer ?
#
loop_
_entity_poly.entity_id
_entity_poly.type
_entity_poly.pdbx_seq_one_letter_code
_entity_poly.pdbx_strand_id
1 'polypeptide(L)'
;IFASGDLFDAYWSKLLRSYAVEALARPTLREKASIEDAREFLRPLRGMERQESQPGVYRWREITEGRIAQIDIEALQPRELTLHTLKLHRTS
;
A
#
# COMPACT_ATOMS: atom_id res chain seq x y z
N ILE A 1 -8.76 -6.23 -12.37
CA ILE A 1 -7.99 -5.99 -11.12
C ILE A 1 -6.67 -6.79 -11.09
N PHE A 2 -6.43 -7.78 -11.98
CA PHE A 2 -5.08 -8.31 -12.26
C PHE A 2 -4.85 -8.41 -13.76
N ALA A 3 -3.61 -8.21 -14.19
CA ALA A 3 -3.22 -8.23 -15.60
C ALA A 3 -2.96 -9.66 -16.15
N SER A 4 -2.73 -10.65 -15.28
CA SER A 4 -2.56 -12.06 -15.65
C SER A 4 -2.94 -13.00 -14.48
N GLY A 5 -3.12 -14.29 -14.78
CA GLY A 5 -3.33 -15.34 -13.78
C GLY A 5 -2.11 -15.55 -12.88
N ASP A 6 -0.91 -15.54 -13.47
CA ASP A 6 0.35 -15.64 -12.72
C ASP A 6 0.51 -14.50 -11.71
N LEU A 7 0.09 -13.28 -12.10
CA LEU A 7 0.08 -12.14 -11.19
C LEU A 7 -0.91 -12.39 -10.04
N PHE A 8 -2.09 -12.94 -10.31
CA PHE A 8 -3.05 -13.26 -9.25
C PHE A 8 -2.49 -14.29 -8.27
N ASP A 9 -1.97 -15.42 -8.76
CA ASP A 9 -1.50 -16.53 -7.91
C ASP A 9 -0.30 -16.12 -7.04
N ALA A 10 0.64 -15.36 -7.60
CA ALA A 10 1.81 -14.90 -6.86
C ALA A 10 1.47 -13.89 -5.75
N TYR A 11 0.34 -13.19 -5.88
CA TYR A 11 0.14 -11.91 -5.19
C TYR A 11 -1.12 -11.84 -4.33
N TRP A 12 -2.14 -12.66 -4.61
CA TRP A 12 -3.42 -12.61 -3.90
C TRP A 12 -3.27 -12.64 -2.37
N SER A 13 -2.35 -13.47 -1.86
CA SER A 13 -2.07 -13.56 -0.42
C SER A 13 -1.52 -12.27 0.20
N LYS A 14 -0.72 -11.49 -0.54
CA LYS A 14 -0.16 -10.20 -0.09
C LYS A 14 -1.25 -9.14 -0.06
N LEU A 15 -2.07 -9.06 -1.11
CA LEU A 15 -3.21 -8.14 -1.18
C LEU A 15 -4.21 -8.40 -0.06
N LEU A 16 -4.55 -9.68 0.17
CA LEU A 16 -5.48 -10.07 1.23
C LEU A 16 -4.98 -9.65 2.61
N ARG A 17 -3.67 -9.78 2.87
CA ARG A 17 -3.06 -9.30 4.11
C ARG A 17 -3.16 -7.78 4.25
N SER A 18 -2.92 -7.01 3.19
CA SER A 18 -3.09 -5.55 3.24
C SER A 18 -4.53 -5.15 3.56
N TYR A 19 -5.52 -5.81 2.96
CA TYR A 19 -6.93 -5.57 3.28
C TYR A 19 -7.31 -5.96 4.71
N ALA A 20 -6.79 -7.08 5.20
CA ALA A 20 -7.02 -7.50 6.59
C ALA A 20 -6.42 -6.49 7.58
N VAL A 21 -5.18 -6.03 7.33
CA VAL A 21 -4.52 -4.99 8.13
C VAL A 21 -5.34 -3.69 8.09
N GLU A 22 -5.78 -3.26 6.92
CA GLU A 22 -6.62 -2.07 6.78
C GLU A 22 -7.92 -2.20 7.58
N ALA A 23 -8.62 -3.34 7.47
CA ALA A 23 -9.87 -3.58 8.19
C ALA A 23 -9.68 -3.55 9.71
N LEU A 24 -8.54 -4.07 10.21
CA LEU A 24 -8.22 -4.10 11.63
C LEU A 24 -7.67 -2.77 12.16
N ALA A 25 -6.99 -1.98 11.32
CA ALA A 25 -6.40 -0.70 11.70
C ALA A 25 -7.39 0.47 11.64
N ARG A 26 -8.59 0.28 11.10
CA ARG A 26 -9.60 1.34 10.98
C ARG A 26 -10.06 1.80 12.37
N PRO A 27 -9.91 3.09 12.70
CA PRO A 27 -10.45 3.62 13.95
C PRO A 27 -11.98 3.48 13.97
N THR A 28 -12.52 3.04 15.10
CA THR A 28 -13.96 2.86 15.33
C THR A 28 -14.71 4.20 15.38
N LEU A 29 -14.01 5.29 15.70
CA LEU A 29 -14.57 6.64 15.70
C LEU A 29 -14.35 7.31 14.33
N ARG A 30 -15.44 7.61 13.63
CA ARG A 30 -15.41 8.40 12.39
C ARG A 30 -15.35 9.89 12.74
N GLU A 31 -14.15 10.42 12.96
CA GLU A 31 -13.96 11.86 12.94
C GLU A 31 -14.09 12.41 11.51
N LYS A 32 -14.61 13.63 11.38
CA LYS A 32 -14.74 14.29 10.08
C LYS A 32 -13.35 14.75 9.64
N ALA A 33 -12.79 14.11 8.62
CA ALA A 33 -11.50 14.49 8.06
C ALA A 33 -11.48 15.98 7.66
N SER A 34 -10.46 16.69 8.11
CA SER A 34 -10.19 18.08 7.73
C SER A 34 -9.39 18.15 6.42
N ILE A 35 -9.28 19.36 5.86
CA ILE A 35 -8.40 19.60 4.69
C ILE A 35 -6.93 19.35 5.07
N GLU A 36 -6.55 19.64 6.31
CA GLU A 36 -5.19 19.44 6.79
C GLU A 36 -4.86 17.95 6.87
N ASP A 37 -5.80 17.13 7.36
CA ASP A 37 -5.67 15.67 7.38
C ASP A 37 -5.52 15.11 5.95
N ALA A 38 -6.29 15.64 5.00
CA ALA A 38 -6.18 15.24 3.60
C ALA A 38 -4.82 15.62 2.98
N ARG A 39 -4.30 16.81 3.29
CA ARG A 39 -2.98 17.26 2.82
C ARG A 39 -1.86 16.39 3.39
N GLU A 40 -1.91 16.11 4.69
CA GLU A 40 -0.93 15.24 5.33
C GLU A 40 -1.03 13.81 4.77
N PHE A 41 -2.25 13.31 4.54
CA PHE A 41 -2.45 12.01 3.90
C PHE A 41 -1.89 11.95 2.48
N LEU A 42 -1.97 13.03 1.69
CA LEU A 42 -1.46 13.08 0.32
C LEU A 42 0.05 13.35 0.25
N ARG A 43 0.67 13.81 1.35
CA ARG A 43 2.11 14.07 1.41
C ARG A 43 2.92 12.80 1.12
N PRO A 44 3.93 12.85 0.24
CA PRO A 44 4.82 11.72 0.00
C PRO A 44 5.70 11.49 1.23
N LEU A 45 5.81 10.22 1.65
CA LEU A 45 6.75 9.82 2.71
C LEU A 45 8.18 9.82 2.16
N ARG A 46 9.15 10.28 2.95
CA ARG A 46 10.57 10.33 2.56
C ARG A 46 11.47 9.49 3.48
N GLY A 47 10.86 8.54 4.18
CA GLY A 47 11.55 7.68 5.14
C GLY A 47 12.26 6.50 4.49
N MET A 48 12.46 5.44 5.28
CA MET A 48 13.15 4.24 4.84
C MET A 48 12.28 3.46 3.83
N GLU A 49 12.83 3.15 2.67
CA GLU A 49 12.17 2.35 1.63
C GLU A 49 12.69 0.91 1.63
N ARG A 50 11.76 -0.04 1.62
CA ARG A 50 12.01 -1.47 1.37
C ARG A 50 11.25 -1.87 0.12
N GLN A 51 11.92 -2.57 -0.79
CA GLN A 51 11.32 -3.03 -2.04
C GLN A 51 11.49 -4.54 -2.19
N GLU A 52 10.44 -5.19 -2.67
CA GLU A 52 10.45 -6.56 -3.18
C GLU A 52 9.90 -6.51 -4.61
N SER A 53 10.59 -7.09 -5.56
CA SER A 53 10.13 -7.13 -6.95
C SER A 53 10.32 -8.50 -7.57
N GLN A 54 9.38 -8.85 -8.45
CA GLN A 54 9.56 -9.94 -9.39
C GLN A 54 9.64 -9.34 -10.79
N PRO A 55 10.78 -9.50 -11.50
CA PRO A 55 10.99 -8.88 -12.80
C PRO A 55 9.85 -9.18 -13.77
N GLY A 56 9.30 -8.13 -14.38
CA GLY A 56 8.22 -8.24 -15.36
C GLY A 56 6.83 -8.58 -14.78
N VAL A 57 6.69 -8.77 -13.47
CA VAL A 57 5.40 -9.13 -12.86
C VAL A 57 4.91 -8.01 -11.95
N TYR A 58 5.59 -7.76 -10.84
CA TYR A 58 5.16 -6.78 -9.84
C TYR A 58 6.31 -6.15 -9.09
N ARG A 59 6.01 -5.02 -8.45
CA ARG A 59 6.87 -4.31 -7.50
C ARG A 59 6.03 -3.98 -6.27
N TRP A 60 6.50 -4.43 -5.12
CA TRP A 60 5.98 -4.09 -3.80
C TRP A 60 6.97 -3.14 -3.13
N ARG A 61 6.48 -2.03 -2.61
CA ARG A 61 7.29 -1.03 -1.90
C ARG A 61 6.65 -0.72 -0.57
N GLU A 62 7.45 -0.67 0.48
CA GLU A 62 7.08 -0.15 1.79
C GLU A 62 7.98 1.03 2.12
N ILE A 63 7.38 2.20 2.34
CA ILE A 63 8.06 3.41 2.80
C ILE A 63 7.62 3.66 4.24
N THR A 64 8.55 3.63 5.18
CA THR A 64 8.29 3.91 6.60
C THR A 64 8.89 5.24 7.01
N GLU A 65 8.07 6.18 7.49
CA GLU A 65 8.48 7.47 8.02
C GLU A 65 7.86 7.69 9.41
N GLY A 66 8.69 7.65 10.45
CA GLY A 66 8.22 7.73 11.84
C GLY A 66 7.23 6.60 12.18
N ARG A 67 5.99 6.96 12.52
CA ARG A 67 4.91 6.00 12.82
C ARG A 67 4.01 5.72 11.61
N ILE A 68 4.31 6.27 10.44
CA ILE A 68 3.51 6.08 9.23
C ILE A 68 4.23 5.10 8.31
N ALA A 69 3.49 4.17 7.75
CA ALA A 69 3.95 3.32 6.65
C ALA A 69 3.02 3.48 5.44
N GLN A 70 3.63 3.60 4.27
CA GLN A 70 2.96 3.50 2.97
C GLN A 70 3.40 2.20 2.31
N ILE A 71 2.43 1.42 1.87
CA ILE A 71 2.65 0.21 1.09
C ILE A 71 2.06 0.44 -0.30
N ASP A 72 2.89 0.39 -1.32
CA ASP A 72 2.49 0.49 -2.72
C ASP A 72 2.72 -0.83 -3.43
N ILE A 73 1.80 -1.14 -4.34
CA ILE A 73 1.84 -2.36 -5.12
C ILE A 73 1.56 -2.01 -6.57
N GLU A 74 2.51 -2.38 -7.42
CA GLU A 74 2.53 -2.01 -8.83
C GLU A 74 2.63 -3.27 -9.68
N ALA A 75 1.78 -3.37 -10.70
CA ALA A 75 2.00 -4.29 -11.81
C ALA A 75 3.08 -3.68 -12.72
N LEU A 76 4.02 -4.48 -13.21
CA LEU A 76 5.08 -4.01 -14.12
C LEU A 76 4.75 -4.27 -15.59
N GLN A 77 3.92 -5.28 -15.87
CA GLN A 77 3.49 -5.64 -17.21
C GLN A 77 1.97 -5.85 -17.28
N PRO A 78 1.37 -5.69 -18.48
CA PRO A 78 1.99 -5.20 -19.72
C PRO A 78 2.34 -3.70 -19.68
N ARG A 79 1.90 -3.00 -18.63
CA ARG A 79 2.21 -1.59 -18.37
C ARG A 79 2.36 -1.39 -16.86
N GLU A 80 3.23 -0.47 -16.46
CA GLU A 80 3.33 -0.05 -15.07
C GLU A 80 2.02 0.59 -14.58
N LEU A 81 1.42 0.01 -13.53
CA LEU A 81 0.17 0.46 -12.93
C LEU A 81 0.19 0.21 -11.42
N THR A 82 -0.10 1.23 -10.63
CA THR A 82 -0.37 1.08 -9.19
C THR A 82 -1.72 0.39 -8.99
N LEU A 83 -1.67 -0.82 -8.44
CA LEU A 83 -2.85 -1.63 -8.12
C LEU A 83 -3.43 -1.26 -6.77
N HIS A 84 -2.58 -0.92 -5.80
CA HIS A 84 -2.98 -0.67 -4.44
C HIS A 84 -1.98 0.23 -3.73
N THR A 85 -2.50 1.19 -2.98
CA THR A 85 -1.75 2.00 -2.03
C THR A 85 -2.47 1.96 -0.69
N LEU A 86 -1.73 1.62 0.36
CA LEU A 86 -2.21 1.64 1.73
C LEU A 86 -1.30 2.54 2.55
N LYS A 87 -1.87 3.54 3.21
CA LYS A 87 -1.20 4.33 4.24
C LYS A 87 -1.79 4.00 5.59
N LEU A 88 -0.93 3.66 6.55
CA LEU A 88 -1.36 3.30 7.89
C LEU A 88 -0.43 3.87 8.96
N HIS A 89 -0.98 4.07 10.15
CA HIS A 89 -0.21 4.31 11.35
C HIS A 89 0.21 2.95 11.94
N ARG A 90 1.52 2.73 12.08
CA ARG A 90 2.06 1.55 12.74
C ARG A 90 1.81 1.67 14.25
N THR A 91 0.98 0.77 14.77
CA THR A 91 0.94 0.48 16.21
C THR A 91 2.25 -0.24 16.56
N SER A 92 3.02 0.35 17.47
CA SER A 92 4.32 -0.17 17.93
C SER A 92 4.21 -1.56 18.53
#